data_AF-A0A3D4TTF8-F1
#
_entry.id   AF-A0A3D4TTF8-F1
#
_cell.length_a   1.000
_cell.length_b   1.000
_cell.length_c   1.000
_cell.angle_alpha   90.00
_cell.angle_beta   90.00
_cell.angle_gamma   90.00
#
_symmetry.space_group_name_H-M   'P 1'
#
loop_
_entity.id
_entity.type
_entity.pdbx_description
1 polymer ?
#
loop_
_entity_poly.entity_id
_entity_poly.type
_entity_poly.pdbx_seq_one_letter_code
_entity_poly.pdbx_strand_id
1 'polypeptide(L)'
;PAQLRAWLGPAAGPADYEIGEEVFHAFVGHDPAAAAAFVATRAGHWKVDLFALARQRLQAAGMDPAQVYGGTVSTMADPDLYSHRRDRRTGRMATLAWIAP
;
A
#
# COMPACT_ATOMS: atom_id res chain seq x y z
N PRO A 1 -13.31 -1.94 16.87
CA PRO A 1 -12.67 -2.59 15.69
C PRO A 1 -12.89 -4.11 15.56
N ALA A 2 -13.26 -4.84 16.62
CA ALA A 2 -13.29 -6.31 16.62
C ALA A 2 -14.20 -6.98 15.57
N GLN A 3 -15.24 -6.30 15.07
CA GLN A 3 -16.14 -6.82 14.02
C GLN A 3 -15.79 -6.29 12.62
N LEU A 4 -14.78 -5.42 12.50
CA LEU A 4 -14.38 -4.86 11.21
C LEU A 4 -13.50 -5.85 10.46
N ARG A 5 -13.65 -5.85 9.13
CA ARG A 5 -12.77 -6.52 8.18
C ARG A 5 -12.25 -5.49 7.20
N ALA A 6 -10.97 -5.57 6.87
CA ALA A 6 -10.37 -4.72 5.85
C ALA A 6 -9.88 -5.56 4.69
N TRP A 7 -10.05 -5.05 3.48
CA TRP A 7 -9.45 -5.62 2.28
C TRP A 7 -8.57 -4.57 1.61
N LEU A 8 -7.30 -4.93 1.42
CA LEU A 8 -6.35 -4.11 0.67
C LEU A 8 -6.44 -4.52 -0.81
N GLY A 9 -7.04 -3.69 -1.64
CA GLY A 9 -7.15 -3.94 -3.08
C GLY A 9 -5.82 -3.79 -3.84
N PRO A 10 -5.81 -3.96 -5.17
CA PRO A 10 -4.62 -3.76 -5.99
C PRO A 10 -4.04 -2.34 -5.84
N ALA A 11 -2.72 -2.24 -5.67
CA ALA A 11 -2.01 -0.97 -5.51
C ALA A 11 -0.61 -1.02 -6.16
N ALA A 12 0.13 0.10 -6.14
CA ALA A 12 1.52 0.11 -6.58
C ALA A 12 2.36 -0.79 -5.65
N GLY A 13 2.90 -1.89 -6.19
CA GLY A 13 3.54 -2.92 -5.39
C GLY A 13 4.96 -2.58 -4.93
N PRO A 14 5.42 -3.17 -3.82
CA PRO A 14 6.70 -2.84 -3.18
C PRO A 14 7.93 -3.16 -4.02
N ALA A 15 7.82 -4.12 -4.95
CA ALA A 15 8.94 -4.52 -5.80
C ALA A 15 9.44 -3.37 -6.68
N ASP A 16 8.56 -2.47 -7.11
CA ASP A 16 8.86 -1.47 -8.13
C ASP A 16 8.53 -0.03 -7.72
N TYR A 17 7.77 0.17 -6.63
CA TYR A 17 7.30 1.49 -6.26
C TYR A 17 8.36 2.31 -5.52
N GLU A 18 9.21 2.99 -6.30
CA GLU A 18 10.24 3.92 -5.79
C GLU A 18 9.68 5.34 -5.59
N ILE A 19 9.95 5.91 -4.41
CA ILE A 19 9.59 7.25 -3.93
C ILE A 19 10.82 8.01 -3.45
N GLY A 20 10.68 9.33 -3.26
CA GLY A 20 11.73 10.19 -2.71
C GLY A 20 11.78 10.16 -1.18
N GLU A 21 12.91 10.60 -0.64
CA GLU A 21 13.20 10.63 0.79
C GLU A 21 12.20 11.46 1.61
N GLU A 22 11.53 12.44 1.01
CA GLU A 22 10.46 13.21 1.65
C GLU A 22 9.29 12.34 2.10
N VAL A 23 8.93 11.33 1.30
CA VAL A 23 7.84 10.40 1.64
C VAL A 23 8.30 9.46 2.76
N PHE A 24 9.54 8.98 2.70
CA PHE A 24 10.12 8.16 3.77
C PHE A 24 10.04 8.90 5.12
N HIS A 25 10.54 10.15 5.18
CA HIS A 25 10.52 10.95 6.40
C HIS A 25 9.10 11.26 6.89
N ALA A 26 8.16 11.49 5.97
CA ALA A 26 6.76 11.70 6.34
C ALA A 26 6.14 10.49 7.07
N PHE A 27 6.45 9.27 6.63
CA PHE A 27 5.94 8.05 7.28
C PHE A 27 6.70 7.71 8.57
N VAL A 28 8.03 7.71 8.52
CA VAL A 28 8.90 7.30 9.64
C VAL A 28 8.92 8.35 10.75
N GLY A 29 8.86 9.63 10.40
CA GLY A 29 8.76 10.72 11.38
C GLY A 29 7.45 10.72 12.16
N HIS A 30 6.37 10.20 11.56
CA HIS A 30 5.11 9.99 12.27
C HIS A 30 5.11 8.70 13.10
N ASP A 31 5.73 7.63 12.60
CA ASP A 31 5.83 6.34 13.28
C ASP A 31 7.12 5.61 12.88
N PRO A 32 8.08 5.46 13.80
CA PRO A 32 9.35 4.80 13.51
C PRO A 32 9.21 3.37 12.97
N ALA A 33 8.14 2.64 13.34
CA ALA A 33 7.92 1.28 12.84
C ALA A 33 7.65 1.24 11.33
N ALA A 34 7.23 2.36 10.74
CA ALA A 34 7.02 2.48 9.31
C ALA A 34 8.29 2.20 8.50
N ALA A 35 9.48 2.40 9.08
CA ALA A 35 10.76 2.16 8.40
C ALA A 35 10.88 0.72 7.86
N ALA A 36 10.24 -0.26 8.51
CA ALA A 36 10.23 -1.66 8.06
C ALA A 36 9.51 -1.87 6.71
N ALA A 37 8.70 -0.90 6.27
CA ALA A 37 8.01 -0.94 4.98
C ALA A 37 8.81 -0.26 3.85
N PHE A 38 10.06 0.16 4.11
CA PHE A 38 10.90 0.82 3.13
C PHE A 38 12.21 0.06 2.90
N VAL A 39 12.68 0.06 1.66
CA VAL A 39 13.99 -0.48 1.26
C VAL A 39 14.76 0.60 0.51
N ALA A 40 15.94 0.96 1.00
CA ALA A 40 16.79 1.96 0.35
C ALA A 40 17.19 1.50 -1.07
N THR A 41 17.24 2.43 -2.01
CA THR A 41 17.65 2.17 -3.39
C THR A 41 18.87 3.00 -3.76
N ARG A 42 18.70 4.07 -4.54
CA ARG A 42 19.71 5.09 -4.80
C ARG A 42 19.62 6.19 -3.73
N ALA A 43 20.65 7.04 -3.66
CA ALA A 43 20.70 8.14 -2.70
C ALA A 43 19.39 8.98 -2.74
N GLY A 44 18.80 9.20 -1.57
CA GLY A 44 17.54 9.94 -1.41
C GLY A 44 16.29 9.23 -1.94
N HIS A 45 16.33 7.92 -2.22
CA HIS A 45 15.20 7.17 -2.78
C HIS A 45 14.98 5.83 -2.09
N TRP A 46 13.71 5.42 -2.02
CA TRP A 46 13.28 4.21 -1.33
C TRP A 46 12.19 3.50 -2.12
N LYS A 47 12.21 2.17 -2.12
CA LYS A 47 11.03 1.37 -2.45
C LYS A 47 10.13 1.32 -1.23
N VAL A 48 8.82 1.45 -1.44
CA VAL A 48 7.82 1.48 -0.36
C VAL A 48 6.79 0.37 -0.51
N ASP A 49 6.51 -0.33 0.58
CA ASP A 49 5.39 -1.26 0.72
C ASP A 49 4.16 -0.57 1.31
N LEU A 50 3.27 -0.10 0.43
CA LEU A 50 2.00 0.51 0.84
C LEU A 50 1.10 -0.47 1.61
N PHE A 51 1.18 -1.77 1.33
CA PHE A 51 0.37 -2.75 2.03
C PHE A 51 0.86 -2.98 3.45
N ALA A 52 2.18 -3.00 3.66
CA ALA A 52 2.78 -3.05 5.00
C ALA A 52 2.42 -1.81 5.81
N LEU A 53 2.53 -0.62 5.22
CA LEU A 53 2.13 0.64 5.88
C LEU A 53 0.64 0.62 6.27
N ALA A 54 -0.26 0.22 5.36
CA ALA A 54 -1.68 0.12 5.67
C ALA A 54 -1.95 -0.88 6.81
N ARG A 55 -1.29 -2.05 6.81
CA ARG A 55 -1.40 -3.04 7.89
C ARG A 55 -0.96 -2.48 9.23
N GLN A 56 0.20 -1.81 9.29
CA GLN A 56 0.70 -1.20 10.53
C GLN A 56 -0.31 -0.19 11.10
N ARG A 57 -0.88 0.67 10.25
CA ARG A 57 -1.87 1.66 10.69
C ARG A 57 -3.18 1.03 11.18
N LEU A 58 -3.68 0.01 10.46
CA LEU A 58 -4.89 -0.72 10.86
C LEU A 58 -4.69 -1.46 12.19
N GLN A 59 -3.52 -2.06 12.40
CA GLN A 59 -3.18 -2.73 13.65
C GLN A 59 -3.01 -1.75 14.80
N ALA A 60 -2.35 -0.61 14.58
CA ALA A 60 -2.23 0.46 15.57
C ALA A 60 -3.60 1.03 15.97
N ALA A 61 -4.60 0.99 15.07
CA ALA A 61 -5.98 1.35 15.35
C ALA A 61 -6.78 0.24 16.10
N GLY A 62 -6.12 -0.85 16.50
CA GLY A 62 -6.70 -1.94 17.28
C GLY A 62 -7.45 -2.99 16.46
N MET A 63 -7.20 -3.07 15.15
CA MET A 63 -7.78 -4.13 14.32
C MET A 63 -6.93 -5.40 14.40
N ASP A 64 -7.60 -6.55 14.52
CA ASP A 64 -6.94 -7.85 14.51
C ASP A 64 -6.25 -8.09 13.15
N PRO A 65 -4.93 -8.38 13.11
CA PRO A 65 -4.24 -8.73 11.87
C PRO A 65 -4.92 -9.83 11.07
N ALA A 66 -5.61 -10.79 11.72
CA ALA A 66 -6.33 -11.87 11.07
C ALA A 66 -7.58 -11.39 10.28
N GLN A 67 -8.03 -10.14 10.50
CA GLN A 67 -9.14 -9.51 9.78
C GLN A 67 -8.67 -8.54 8.67
N VAL A 68 -7.36 -8.50 8.36
CA VAL A 68 -6.80 -7.75 7.22
C VAL A 68 -6.49 -8.71 6.07
N TYR A 69 -7.21 -8.56 4.95
CA TYR A 69 -7.09 -9.41 3.77
C TYR A 69 -6.51 -8.66 2.56
N GLY A 70 -6.11 -9.41 1.53
CA GLY A 70 -5.62 -8.85 0.27
C GLY A 70 -4.20 -8.30 0.36
N GLY A 71 -3.90 -7.27 -0.42
CA GLY A 71 -2.61 -6.58 -0.41
C GLY A 71 -1.48 -7.41 -1.00
N THR A 72 -1.78 -8.16 -2.06
CA THR A 72 -0.84 -9.04 -2.77
C THR A 72 -0.72 -8.71 -4.25
N VAL A 73 -1.61 -7.87 -4.79
CA VAL A 73 -1.68 -7.57 -6.23
C VAL A 73 -1.03 -6.22 -6.53
N SER A 74 0.00 -6.23 -7.37
CA SER A 74 0.70 -5.03 -7.83
C SER A 74 0.12 -4.53 -9.15
N THR A 75 -0.45 -3.33 -9.18
CA THR A 75 -0.90 -2.70 -10.44
C THR A 75 0.26 -2.37 -11.37
N MET A 76 1.47 -2.19 -10.85
CA MET A 76 2.66 -1.91 -11.66
C MET A 76 3.14 -3.15 -12.43
N ALA A 77 3.07 -4.32 -11.79
CA ALA A 77 3.55 -5.59 -12.34
C ALA A 77 2.48 -6.33 -13.16
N ASP A 78 1.21 -6.17 -12.79
CA ASP A 78 0.09 -6.81 -13.48
C ASP A 78 -0.28 -6.04 -14.77
N PRO A 79 -0.13 -6.63 -15.97
CA PRO A 79 -0.43 -5.97 -17.23
C PRO A 79 -1.94 -5.79 -17.47
N ASP A 80 -2.81 -6.55 -16.80
CA ASP A 80 -4.26 -6.48 -16.97
C ASP A 80 -4.89 -5.34 -16.15
N LEU A 81 -4.10 -4.68 -15.30
CA LEU A 81 -4.51 -3.55 -14.47
C LEU A 81 -3.92 -2.23 -14.99
N TYR A 82 -4.68 -1.14 -14.92
CA TYR A 82 -4.15 0.18 -15.21
C TYR A 82 -3.15 0.64 -14.13
N SER A 83 -2.02 1.19 -14.55
CA SER A 83 -1.02 1.77 -13.63
C SER A 83 -0.53 3.12 -14.10
N HIS A 84 -0.79 4.16 -13.31
CA HIS A 84 -0.29 5.49 -13.61
C HIS A 84 1.25 5.53 -13.61
N ARG A 85 1.90 4.78 -12.73
CA ARG A 85 3.37 4.76 -12.61
C ARG A 85 4.03 4.13 -13.83
N ARG A 86 3.40 3.10 -14.41
CA ARG A 86 3.86 2.40 -15.61
C ARG A 86 3.51 3.17 -16.89
N ASP A 87 2.26 3.58 -17.02
CA ASP A 87 1.68 3.99 -18.30
C ASP A 87 1.54 5.53 -18.46
N ARG A 88 1.70 6.29 -17.37
CA ARG A 88 1.40 7.73 -17.27
C ARG A 88 -0.07 8.03 -17.60
N ARG A 89 -0.43 8.13 -18.88
CA ARG A 89 -1.81 8.39 -19.32
C ARG A 89 -2.55 7.06 -19.53
N THR A 90 -3.38 6.69 -18.57
CA THR A 90 -4.07 5.39 -18.52
C THR A 90 -5.45 5.50 -17.87
N GLY A 91 -6.24 4.43 -17.92
CA GLY A 91 -7.56 4.32 -17.31
C GLY A 91 -7.52 4.25 -15.77
N ARG A 92 -8.66 3.89 -15.16
CA ARG A 92 -8.79 3.69 -13.71
C ARG A 92 -9.63 2.44 -13.45
N MET A 93 -9.29 1.72 -12.39
CA MET A 93 -10.13 0.67 -11.82
C MET A 93 -10.92 1.22 -10.64
N ALA A 94 -11.95 0.48 -10.22
CA ALA A 94 -12.71 0.78 -9.02
C ALA A 94 -12.82 -0.47 -8.13
N THR A 95 -12.73 -0.24 -6.83
CA THR A 95 -13.11 -1.23 -5.80
C THR A 95 -14.50 -0.86 -5.31
N LEU A 96 -15.45 -1.79 -5.35
CA LEU A 96 -16.81 -1.58 -4.89
C LEU A 96 -17.16 -2.56 -3.76
N ALA A 97 -17.89 -2.08 -2.76
CA ALA A 97 -18.48 -2.89 -1.71
C ALA A 97 -19.89 -2.37 -1.43
N TRP A 98 -20.85 -3.28 -1.31
CA TRP A 98 -22.24 -2.96 -1.03
C TRP A 98 -22.89 -4.09 -0.23
N ILE A 99 -24.01 -3.77 0.44
CA ILE A 99 -24.90 -4.77 1.03
C ILE A 99 -25.98 -5.04 -0.01
N ALA A 100 -26.07 -6.27 -0.49
CA ALA A 100 -27.16 -6.68 -1.35
C ALA A 100 -28.46 -6.81 -0.52
N PRO A 101 -29.64 -6.55 -1.13
CA PRO A 101 -30.93 -6.64 -0.45
C PRO A 101 -31.22 -8.04 0.12
#